data_AF-A0A7C2V0G6-F1
#
_entry.id   AF-A0A7C2V0G6-F1
#
_cell.length_a   1.000
_cell.length_b   1.000
_cell.length_c   1.000
_cell.angle_alpha   90.00
_cell.angle_beta   90.00
_cell.angle_gamma   90.00
#
_symmetry.space_group_name_H-M   'P 1'
#
loop_
_entity.id
_entity.type
_entity.pdbx_description
1 polymer ?
#
loop_
_entity_poly.entity_id
_entity_poly.type
_entity_poly.pdbx_seq_one_letter_code
_entity_poly.pdbx_strand_id
1 'polypeptide(L)'
;MVISLLLIVWTAQLAPTLIRFATLTRVPYVQVASINVTANGVFITLTVVNNGSLGFKPTGGWVEVMDTGQFGVVNETSRSLTAVVPLTSRWLSLGNVGVRGLINGYLSGNPAYIAFFDVIPVHVVNYIDVSGISYNDCVITVTLNASLVVPIVINTVSNMSLFTKYTAHYVFNTLTTYSINIKVPSGNHLVNLTIPIKSGPNVYAFSCSLSNNTTYVLYMPTIITYEFPNGNETTGRLFIYVFTYRGG
;
A
#
# COMPACT_ATOMS: atom_id res chain seq x y z
N MET A 1 -8.54 -5.19 58.20
CA MET A 1 -8.24 -4.94 56.78
C MET A 1 -9.26 -5.68 55.91
N VAL A 2 -10.51 -5.23 55.87
CA VAL A 2 -11.60 -5.86 55.06
C VAL A 2 -12.54 -4.81 54.42
N ILE A 3 -12.35 -3.51 54.70
CA ILE A 3 -13.25 -2.45 54.20
C ILE A 3 -12.83 -1.95 52.80
N SER A 4 -11.59 -2.19 52.39
CA SER A 4 -11.05 -1.68 51.11
C SER A 4 -11.43 -2.50 49.87
N LEU A 5 -11.97 -3.72 50.04
CA LEU A 5 -12.36 -4.58 48.90
C LEU A 5 -13.79 -4.34 48.41
N LEU A 6 -14.69 -3.82 49.26
CA LEU A 6 -16.08 -3.55 48.91
C LEU A 6 -16.28 -2.29 48.07
N LEU A 7 -15.37 -1.31 48.16
CA LEU A 7 -15.44 -0.07 47.37
C LEU A 7 -15.02 -0.26 45.91
N ILE A 8 -14.11 -1.20 45.63
CA ILE A 8 -13.64 -1.48 44.26
C ILE A 8 -14.70 -2.27 43.47
N VAL A 9 -15.46 -3.14 44.15
CA VAL A 9 -16.55 -3.91 43.50
C VAL A 9 -17.74 -2.99 43.16
N TRP A 10 -18.08 -2.02 44.02
CA TRP A 10 -19.17 -1.08 43.75
C TRP A 10 -18.86 -0.07 42.63
N THR A 11 -17.61 0.40 42.50
CA THR A 11 -17.24 1.29 41.39
C THR A 11 -17.12 0.54 40.07
N ALA A 12 -16.74 -0.74 40.09
CA ALA A 12 -16.77 -1.60 38.90
C ALA A 12 -18.20 -1.96 38.45
N GLN A 13 -19.17 -2.02 39.37
CA GLN A 13 -20.59 -2.27 39.07
C GLN A 13 -21.33 -1.04 38.50
N LEU A 14 -20.77 0.16 38.68
CA LEU A 14 -21.32 1.42 38.15
C LEU A 14 -20.58 1.95 36.91
N ALA A 15 -19.52 1.28 36.45
CA ALA A 15 -19.02 1.49 35.10
C ALA A 15 -19.93 0.70 34.14
N PRO A 16 -20.72 1.35 33.27
CA PRO A 16 -21.53 0.63 32.30
C PRO A 16 -20.60 -0.02 31.26
N THR A 17 -20.14 -1.23 31.58
CA THR A 17 -19.62 -2.22 30.65
C THR A 17 -20.80 -2.78 29.86
N LEU A 18 -21.30 -2.03 28.89
CA LEU A 18 -22.25 -2.52 27.87
C LEU A 18 -22.30 -1.51 26.70
N ILE A 19 -21.19 -1.37 25.96
CA ILE A 19 -21.30 -0.87 24.58
C ILE A 19 -21.79 -2.05 23.74
N ARG A 20 -23.10 -2.26 23.71
CA ARG A 20 -23.73 -3.08 22.65
C ARG A 20 -23.73 -2.23 21.38
N PHE A 21 -23.15 -2.76 20.31
CA PHE A 21 -23.15 -2.14 18.96
C PHE A 21 -24.55 -1.95 18.36
N ALA A 22 -25.61 -2.42 19.02
CA ALA A 22 -26.99 -2.18 18.63
C ALA A 22 -27.59 -1.04 19.49
N THR A 23 -27.79 0.12 18.87
CA THR A 23 -28.48 1.34 19.36
C THR A 23 -27.69 2.38 20.17
N LEU A 24 -26.61 2.92 19.59
CA LEU A 24 -26.05 4.24 19.95
C LEU A 24 -26.83 5.41 19.30
N THR A 25 -28.16 5.35 19.29
CA THR A 25 -28.99 6.36 18.62
C THR A 25 -29.10 7.68 19.38
N ARG A 26 -28.61 7.75 20.63
CA ARG A 26 -28.71 8.93 21.51
C ARG A 26 -27.44 9.26 22.29
N VAL A 27 -26.33 8.55 22.03
CA VAL A 27 -25.06 8.74 22.72
C VAL A 27 -23.99 9.02 21.68
N PRO A 28 -23.10 10.01 21.90
CA PRO A 28 -21.98 10.25 21.02
C PRO A 28 -21.10 9.02 20.88
N TYR A 29 -20.62 8.75 19.67
CA TYR A 29 -19.65 7.69 19.42
C TYR A 29 -18.61 8.16 18.40
N VAL A 30 -17.51 7.42 18.33
CA VAL A 30 -16.43 7.69 17.37
C VAL A 30 -16.43 6.56 16.36
N GLN A 31 -16.26 6.93 15.09
CA GLN A 31 -16.03 5.98 14.02
C GLN A 31 -14.84 6.41 13.16
N VAL A 32 -14.19 5.44 12.54
CA VAL A 32 -13.15 5.68 11.55
C VAL A 32 -13.81 6.02 10.21
N ALA A 33 -13.62 7.24 9.75
CA ALA A 33 -14.20 7.73 8.51
C ALA A 33 -13.45 7.21 7.27
N SER A 34 -12.11 7.21 7.34
CA SER A 34 -11.26 6.74 6.24
C SER A 34 -9.84 6.49 6.69
N ILE A 35 -9.16 5.59 5.98
CA ILE A 35 -7.71 5.38 6.07
C ILE A 35 -7.11 5.72 4.71
N ASN A 36 -6.21 6.69 4.67
CA ASN A 36 -5.53 7.10 3.44
C ASN A 36 -4.03 6.81 3.53
N VAL A 37 -3.53 5.99 2.62
CA VAL A 37 -2.14 5.54 2.60
C VAL A 37 -1.36 6.38 1.60
N THR A 38 -0.35 7.11 2.09
CA THR A 38 0.46 8.02 1.27
C THR A 38 1.95 7.79 1.52
N ALA A 39 2.81 8.34 0.67
CA ALA A 39 4.26 8.33 0.86
C ALA A 39 4.70 8.91 2.22
N ASN A 40 3.92 9.85 2.77
CA ASN A 40 4.23 10.53 4.04
C ASN A 40 3.73 9.77 5.28
N GLY A 41 3.05 8.64 5.09
CA GLY A 41 2.44 7.87 6.17
C GLY A 41 0.99 7.51 5.90
N VAL A 42 0.39 6.84 6.88
CA VAL A 42 -1.01 6.41 6.84
C VAL A 42 -1.83 7.32 7.73
N PHE A 43 -2.76 8.04 7.10
CA PHE A 43 -3.64 9.00 7.74
C PHE A 43 -4.96 8.33 8.10
N ILE A 44 -5.23 8.22 9.39
CA ILE A 44 -6.46 7.66 9.94
C ILE A 44 -7.34 8.83 10.34
N THR A 45 -8.44 9.01 9.62
CA THR A 45 -9.41 10.08 9.89
C THR A 45 -10.56 9.53 10.71
N LEU A 46 -10.84 10.16 11.84
CA LEU A 46 -11.90 9.81 12.76
C LEU A 46 -13.00 10.86 12.71
N THR A 47 -14.23 10.43 12.96
CA THR A 47 -15.39 11.31 13.11
C THR A 47 -16.11 11.00 14.41
N VAL A 48 -16.37 12.04 15.20
CA VAL A 48 -17.29 11.97 16.33
C VAL A 48 -18.70 12.18 15.78
N VAL A 49 -19.58 11.21 16.00
CA VAL A 49 -20.99 11.31 15.67
C VAL A 49 -21.75 11.68 16.94
N ASN A 50 -22.16 12.94 17.02
CA ASN A 50 -22.99 13.44 18.13
C ASN A 50 -24.47 13.15 17.81
N ASN A 51 -24.98 12.04 18.35
CA ASN A 51 -26.38 11.68 18.23
C ASN A 51 -27.20 12.19 19.43
N GLY A 52 -28.34 12.83 19.16
CA GLY A 52 -29.25 13.33 20.19
C GLY A 52 -28.83 14.68 20.78
N SER A 53 -29.13 14.92 22.05
CA SER A 53 -28.88 16.19 22.74
C SER A 53 -27.52 16.27 23.44
N LEU A 54 -26.77 15.16 23.47
CA LEU A 54 -25.46 15.08 24.09
C LEU A 54 -24.39 15.49 23.08
N GLY A 55 -23.66 16.56 23.39
CA GLY A 55 -22.52 17.02 22.60
C GLY A 55 -21.21 16.57 23.22
N PHE A 56 -20.50 15.67 22.54
CA PHE A 56 -19.09 15.38 22.81
C PHE A 56 -18.20 16.29 21.98
N LYS A 57 -17.33 17.03 22.66
CA LYS A 57 -16.28 17.84 22.03
C LYS A 57 -14.94 17.13 22.25
N PRO A 58 -14.33 16.56 21.20
CA PRO A 58 -13.04 15.91 21.34
C PRO A 58 -11.94 16.93 21.67
N THR A 59 -10.82 16.47 22.20
CA THR A 59 -9.60 17.27 22.42
C THR A 59 -8.32 16.56 21.98
N GLY A 60 -8.43 15.29 21.59
CA GLY A 60 -7.32 14.45 21.17
C GLY A 60 -7.56 13.01 21.60
N GLY A 61 -6.48 12.24 21.72
CA GLY A 61 -6.56 10.83 22.07
C GLY A 61 -5.52 10.03 21.33
N TRP A 62 -5.82 8.76 21.09
CA TRP A 62 -4.91 7.87 20.39
C TRP A 62 -5.65 6.79 19.61
N VAL A 63 -4.95 6.27 18.61
CA VAL A 63 -5.36 5.09 17.84
C VAL A 63 -4.24 4.07 17.80
N GLU A 64 -4.64 2.81 17.71
CA GLU A 64 -3.77 1.68 17.45
C GLU A 64 -4.32 0.91 16.25
N VAL A 65 -3.42 0.57 15.34
CA VAL A 65 -3.69 -0.24 14.17
C VAL A 65 -3.41 -1.69 14.52
N MET A 66 -4.45 -2.52 14.49
CA MET A 66 -4.36 -3.94 14.75
C MET A 66 -3.47 -4.61 13.70
N ASP A 67 -2.78 -5.69 14.09
CA ASP A 67 -1.87 -6.51 13.26
C ASP A 67 -0.58 -5.81 12.79
N THR A 68 -0.52 -4.48 12.82
CA THR A 68 0.72 -3.72 12.62
C THR A 68 1.37 -3.31 13.95
N GLY A 69 0.59 -3.23 15.04
CA GLY A 69 1.05 -2.76 16.36
C GLY A 69 1.42 -1.28 16.37
N GLN A 70 1.05 -0.54 15.32
CA GLN A 70 1.38 0.87 15.18
C GLN A 70 0.42 1.73 15.97
N PHE A 71 0.97 2.76 16.62
CA PHE A 71 0.24 3.70 17.45
C PHE A 71 0.36 5.11 16.87
N GLY A 72 -0.74 5.86 16.89
CA GLY A 72 -0.79 7.26 16.45
C GLY A 72 -1.51 8.14 17.47
N VAL A 73 -0.94 9.30 17.76
CA VAL A 73 -1.61 10.33 18.55
C VAL A 73 -2.65 11.03 17.68
N VAL A 74 -3.86 11.20 18.22
CA VAL A 74 -4.94 11.92 17.53
C VAL A 74 -4.75 13.41 17.77
N ASN A 75 -4.57 14.15 16.68
CA ASN A 75 -4.61 15.60 16.69
C ASN A 75 -6.01 16.08 16.30
N GLU A 76 -6.56 16.96 17.12
CA GLU A 76 -7.78 17.69 16.81
C GLU A 76 -7.43 18.92 15.97
N THR A 77 -8.01 19.01 14.78
CA THR A 77 -8.11 20.26 14.04
C THR A 77 -9.56 20.73 14.07
N SER A 78 -9.82 21.99 13.71
CA SER A 78 -11.17 22.57 13.69
C SER A 78 -12.18 21.82 12.80
N ARG A 79 -11.74 20.86 11.99
CA ARG A 79 -12.58 20.11 11.03
C ARG A 79 -12.40 18.58 11.08
N SER A 80 -11.38 18.04 11.74
CA SER A 80 -11.16 16.59 11.78
C SER A 80 -10.32 16.14 12.96
N LEU A 81 -10.53 14.89 13.38
CA LEU A 81 -9.63 14.14 14.24
C LEU A 81 -8.77 13.24 13.36
N THR A 82 -7.46 13.44 13.39
CA THR A 82 -6.55 12.69 12.52
C THR A 82 -5.39 12.13 13.33
N ALA A 83 -5.09 10.86 13.11
CA ALA A 83 -3.87 10.22 13.57
C ALA A 83 -3.01 9.81 12.37
N VAL A 84 -1.69 9.85 12.54
CA VAL A 84 -0.74 9.43 11.51
C VAL A 84 0.12 8.32 12.07
N VAL A 85 0.24 7.23 11.32
CA VAL A 85 1.18 6.14 11.62
C VAL A 85 2.16 5.96 10.46
N PRO A 86 3.39 5.46 10.70
CA PRO A 86 4.38 5.26 9.64
C PRO A 86 3.89 4.30 8.56
N LEU A 87 4.19 4.59 7.29
CA LEU A 87 3.99 3.61 6.22
C LEU A 87 5.07 2.52 6.33
N THR A 88 4.64 1.27 6.29
CA THR A 88 5.50 0.07 6.27
C THR A 88 5.06 -0.84 5.14
N SER A 89 5.92 -1.77 4.74
CA SER A 89 5.62 -2.76 3.70
C SER A 89 4.38 -3.60 3.98
N ARG A 90 4.07 -3.85 5.26
CA ARG A 90 2.87 -4.58 5.67
C ARG A 90 1.59 -3.95 5.12
N TRP A 91 1.54 -2.63 4.96
CA TRP A 91 0.36 -1.96 4.41
C TRP A 91 0.06 -2.36 2.97
N LEU A 92 1.05 -2.80 2.18
CA LEU A 92 0.83 -3.21 0.80
C LEU A 92 0.02 -4.52 0.66
N SER A 93 -0.04 -5.33 1.73
CA SER A 93 -0.75 -6.62 1.72
C SER A 93 -2.09 -6.60 2.46
N LEU A 94 -2.48 -5.47 3.06
CA LEU A 94 -3.71 -5.35 3.84
C LEU A 94 -4.88 -4.92 2.96
N GLY A 95 -5.97 -5.70 2.97
CA GLY A 95 -7.24 -5.33 2.34
C GLY A 95 -8.26 -4.71 3.31
N ASN A 96 -8.16 -5.05 4.60
CA ASN A 96 -8.94 -4.47 5.69
C ASN A 96 -8.05 -4.34 6.92
N VAL A 97 -8.33 -3.35 7.75
CA VAL A 97 -7.54 -3.09 8.95
C VAL A 97 -8.46 -2.77 10.13
N GLY A 98 -8.23 -3.43 11.25
CA GLY A 98 -8.86 -3.08 12.52
C GLY A 98 -8.16 -1.87 13.14
N VAL A 99 -8.93 -0.88 13.56
CA VAL A 99 -8.43 0.31 14.25
C VAL A 99 -9.19 0.44 15.56
N ARG A 100 -8.46 0.47 16.67
CA ARG A 100 -9.02 0.76 18.00
C ARG A 100 -8.43 2.04 18.55
N GLY A 101 -9.11 2.65 19.52
CA GLY A 101 -8.56 3.82 20.16
C GLY A 101 -9.43 4.37 21.27
N LEU A 102 -8.97 5.49 21.81
CA LEU A 102 -9.67 6.25 22.83
C LEU A 102 -9.54 7.73 22.52
N ILE A 103 -10.70 8.41 22.43
CA ILE A 103 -10.80 9.85 22.20
C ILE A 103 -11.16 10.54 23.50
N ASN A 104 -10.31 11.47 23.90
CA ASN A 104 -10.51 12.33 25.06
C ASN A 104 -11.33 13.56 24.66
N GLY A 105 -12.11 14.10 25.59
CA GLY A 105 -12.88 15.30 25.32
C GLY A 105 -13.77 15.71 26.48
N TYR A 106 -14.81 16.46 26.16
CA TYR A 106 -15.81 16.93 27.09
C TYR A 106 -17.20 16.54 26.63
N LEU A 107 -17.98 15.93 27.52
CA LEU A 107 -19.39 15.64 27.34
C LEU A 107 -20.20 16.65 28.15
N SER A 108 -20.88 17.57 27.48
CA SER A 108 -21.65 18.64 28.15
C SER A 108 -20.85 19.41 29.22
N GLY A 109 -19.56 19.66 28.95
CA GLY A 109 -18.65 20.40 29.83
C GLY A 109 -17.89 19.55 30.85
N ASN A 110 -18.22 18.27 31.03
CA ASN A 110 -17.49 17.36 31.93
C ASN A 110 -16.44 16.54 31.16
N PRO A 111 -15.23 16.34 31.71
CA PRO A 111 -14.24 15.45 31.10
C PRO A 111 -14.80 14.05 30.86
N ALA A 112 -14.62 13.53 29.65
CA ALA A 112 -15.10 12.22 29.25
C ALA A 112 -14.17 11.60 28.19
N TYR A 113 -14.35 10.29 27.97
CA TYR A 113 -13.64 9.56 26.92
C TYR A 113 -14.60 8.64 26.16
N ILE A 114 -14.31 8.42 24.87
CA ILE A 114 -15.01 7.45 24.02
C ILE A 114 -13.97 6.45 23.52
N ALA A 115 -14.13 5.18 23.91
CA ALA A 115 -13.40 4.07 23.31
C ALA A 115 -14.13 3.57 22.06
N PHE A 116 -13.38 3.17 21.04
CA PHE A 116 -13.95 2.68 19.78
C PHE A 116 -13.11 1.56 19.17
N PHE A 117 -13.74 0.79 18.29
CA PHE A 117 -13.09 -0.19 17.43
C PHE A 117 -13.90 -0.32 16.14
N ASP A 118 -13.23 -0.13 15.01
CA ASP A 118 -13.80 -0.31 13.68
C ASP A 118 -12.88 -1.15 12.80
N VAL A 119 -13.48 -1.83 11.82
CA VAL A 119 -12.76 -2.52 10.75
C VAL A 119 -13.09 -1.81 9.45
N ILE A 120 -12.07 -1.23 8.82
CA ILE A 120 -12.23 -0.39 7.63
C ILE A 120 -11.43 -1.00 6.48
N PRO A 121 -12.00 -1.05 5.26
CA PRO A 121 -11.26 -1.45 4.07
C PRO A 121 -10.10 -0.48 3.79
N VAL A 122 -8.95 -1.04 3.44
CA VAL A 122 -7.79 -0.27 3.02
C VAL A 122 -7.45 -0.69 1.61
N HIS A 123 -7.47 0.27 0.70
CA HIS A 123 -7.09 0.06 -0.69
C HIS A 123 -5.74 0.73 -0.94
N VAL A 124 -4.67 -0.06 -0.96
CA VAL A 124 -3.33 0.41 -1.33
C VAL A 124 -3.07 0.03 -2.78
N VAL A 125 -3.08 1.02 -3.67
CA VAL A 125 -2.71 0.81 -5.06
C VAL A 125 -1.20 0.93 -5.18
N ASN A 126 -0.52 -0.22 -5.20
CA ASN A 126 0.90 -0.28 -5.52
C ASN A 126 1.12 -1.33 -6.60
N TYR A 127 1.26 -0.90 -7.84
CA TYR A 127 1.52 -1.79 -8.97
C TYR A 127 2.58 -1.22 -9.90
N ILE A 128 3.29 -2.12 -10.54
CA ILE A 128 4.16 -1.84 -11.68
C ILE A 128 3.95 -3.01 -12.63
N ASP A 129 3.69 -2.77 -13.89
CA ASP A 129 3.52 -3.83 -14.89
C ASP A 129 3.93 -3.36 -16.28
N VAL A 130 4.18 -4.29 -17.19
CA VAL A 130 4.52 -3.98 -18.58
C VAL A 130 3.26 -3.49 -19.30
N SER A 131 3.33 -2.31 -19.89
CA SER A 131 2.27 -1.73 -20.72
C SER A 131 2.61 -1.72 -22.21
N GLY A 132 3.89 -1.84 -22.55
CA GLY A 132 4.34 -1.81 -23.94
C GLY A 132 5.73 -2.40 -24.12
N ILE A 133 5.97 -2.90 -25.33
CA ILE A 133 7.27 -3.41 -25.76
C ILE A 133 7.52 -2.94 -27.18
N SER A 134 8.73 -2.42 -27.43
CA SER A 134 9.29 -2.31 -28.76
C SER A 134 10.62 -3.05 -28.82
N TYR A 135 10.93 -3.64 -29.97
CA TYR A 135 12.19 -4.31 -30.19
C TYR A 135 12.63 -4.11 -31.63
N ASN A 136 13.69 -3.33 -31.81
CA ASN A 136 14.24 -2.97 -33.12
C ASN A 136 15.75 -2.78 -33.01
N ASP A 137 16.47 -3.13 -34.08
CA ASP A 137 17.94 -3.07 -34.13
C ASP A 137 18.62 -3.74 -32.92
N CYS A 138 18.06 -4.89 -32.49
CA CYS A 138 18.56 -5.62 -31.33
C CYS A 138 18.56 -4.80 -30.02
N VAL A 139 17.68 -3.81 -29.90
CA VAL A 139 17.45 -3.04 -28.67
C VAL A 139 15.98 -3.21 -28.27
N ILE A 140 15.75 -3.70 -27.05
CA ILE A 140 14.40 -3.78 -26.49
C ILE A 140 14.13 -2.55 -25.64
N THR A 141 12.98 -1.93 -25.85
CA THR A 141 12.42 -0.95 -24.92
C THR A 141 11.15 -1.53 -24.31
N VAL A 142 11.16 -1.70 -22.99
CA VAL A 142 10.01 -2.14 -22.21
C VAL A 142 9.43 -0.92 -21.51
N THR A 143 8.17 -0.60 -21.80
CA THR A 143 7.43 0.45 -21.09
C THR A 143 6.71 -0.19 -19.91
N LEU A 144 7.01 0.30 -18.71
CA LEU A 144 6.36 -0.06 -17.47
C LEU A 144 5.36 1.03 -17.10
N ASN A 145 4.15 0.64 -16.76
CA ASN A 145 3.16 1.50 -16.11
C ASN A 145 3.20 1.24 -14.61
N ALA A 146 3.48 2.28 -13.83
CA ALA A 146 3.65 2.19 -12.39
C ALA A 146 2.69 3.15 -11.68
N SER A 147 2.04 2.68 -10.62
CA SER A 147 1.30 3.48 -9.65
C SER A 147 1.81 3.10 -8.27
N LEU A 148 2.57 3.99 -7.66
CA LEU A 148 3.43 3.68 -6.51
C LEU A 148 3.09 4.57 -5.31
N VAL A 149 2.93 3.97 -4.14
CA VAL A 149 2.73 4.72 -2.89
C VAL A 149 4.06 5.19 -2.29
N VAL A 150 5.14 4.44 -2.54
CA VAL A 150 6.52 4.79 -2.16
C VAL A 150 7.41 4.82 -3.39
N PRO A 151 8.50 5.61 -3.38
CA PRO A 151 9.50 5.53 -4.43
C PRO A 151 10.08 4.11 -4.55
N ILE A 152 10.48 3.76 -5.77
CA ILE A 152 11.20 2.52 -6.03
C ILE A 152 12.49 2.78 -6.81
N VAL A 153 13.40 1.82 -6.74
CA VAL A 153 14.57 1.71 -7.61
C VAL A 153 14.47 0.38 -8.38
N ILE A 154 14.42 0.45 -9.70
CA ILE A 154 14.55 -0.70 -10.58
C ILE A 154 16.04 -0.97 -10.73
N ASN A 155 16.56 -1.97 -10.04
CA ASN A 155 18.00 -2.21 -9.92
C ASN A 155 18.54 -2.94 -11.14
N THR A 156 18.00 -4.13 -11.41
CA THR A 156 18.54 -5.03 -12.42
C THR A 156 17.45 -5.79 -13.14
N VAL A 157 17.74 -6.18 -14.37
CA VAL A 157 16.98 -7.16 -15.16
C VAL A 157 17.90 -8.33 -15.47
N SER A 158 17.46 -9.56 -15.19
CA SER A 158 18.30 -10.76 -15.33
C SER A 158 17.59 -11.83 -16.14
N ASN A 159 18.36 -12.55 -16.95
CA ASN A 159 17.91 -13.73 -17.69
C ASN A 159 16.58 -13.53 -18.44
N MET A 160 16.53 -12.48 -19.25
CA MET A 160 15.33 -12.08 -19.98
C MET A 160 15.22 -12.89 -21.27
N SER A 161 13.99 -13.24 -21.64
CA SER A 161 13.72 -13.87 -22.93
C SER A 161 12.47 -13.33 -23.58
N LEU A 162 12.47 -13.34 -24.91
CA LEU A 162 11.32 -13.01 -25.73
C LEU A 162 11.15 -14.13 -26.75
N PHE A 163 9.96 -14.72 -26.82
CA PHE A 163 9.68 -15.83 -27.72
C PHE A 163 8.26 -15.76 -28.27
N THR A 164 8.01 -16.45 -29.38
CA THR A 164 6.68 -16.56 -29.98
C THR A 164 5.77 -17.43 -29.10
N LYS A 165 4.52 -17.00 -28.89
CA LYS A 165 3.60 -17.70 -27.97
C LYS A 165 3.28 -19.13 -28.41
N TYR A 166 3.02 -19.34 -29.71
CA TYR A 166 2.48 -20.61 -30.21
C TYR A 166 3.53 -21.62 -30.65
N THR A 167 4.72 -21.15 -31.06
CA THR A 167 5.80 -22.02 -31.55
C THR A 167 7.02 -22.04 -30.64
N ALA A 168 7.03 -21.23 -29.57
CA ALA A 168 8.15 -21.11 -28.63
C ALA A 168 9.51 -20.83 -29.29
N HIS A 169 9.52 -20.15 -30.45
CA HIS A 169 10.74 -19.72 -31.09
C HIS A 169 11.26 -18.46 -30.39
N TYR A 170 12.49 -18.52 -29.88
CA TYR A 170 13.15 -17.38 -29.27
C TYR A 170 13.44 -16.30 -30.31
N VAL A 171 13.03 -15.07 -30.00
CA VAL A 171 13.53 -13.85 -30.64
C VAL A 171 14.91 -13.52 -30.05
N PHE A 172 15.01 -13.59 -28.72
CA PHE A 172 16.26 -13.56 -27.99
C PHE A 172 16.15 -14.30 -26.65
N ASN A 173 17.31 -14.65 -26.11
CA ASN A 173 17.46 -15.16 -24.76
C ASN A 173 18.76 -14.61 -24.14
N THR A 174 18.69 -14.15 -22.90
CA THR A 174 19.86 -13.67 -22.15
C THR A 174 20.08 -14.56 -20.93
N LEU A 175 21.35 -14.80 -20.59
CA LEU A 175 21.82 -15.50 -19.40
C LEU A 175 22.79 -14.60 -18.63
N THR A 176 22.42 -13.32 -18.53
CA THR A 176 23.21 -12.26 -17.92
C THR A 176 22.31 -11.30 -17.14
N THR A 177 22.94 -10.38 -16.43
CA THR A 177 22.27 -9.33 -15.65
C THR A 177 22.62 -7.97 -16.21
N TYR A 178 21.60 -7.16 -16.45
CA TYR A 178 21.71 -5.76 -16.85
C TYR A 178 21.46 -4.87 -15.63
N SER A 179 22.41 -3.97 -15.35
CA SER A 179 22.24 -2.92 -14.34
C SER A 179 21.42 -1.78 -14.93
N ILE A 180 20.25 -1.51 -14.33
CA ILE A 180 19.29 -0.50 -14.77
C ILE A 180 19.39 0.75 -13.90
N ASN A 181 19.32 0.59 -12.57
CA ASN A 181 19.40 1.65 -11.56
C ASN A 181 18.51 2.88 -11.85
N ILE A 182 17.25 2.65 -12.22
CA ILE A 182 16.27 3.73 -12.46
C ILE A 182 15.46 3.98 -11.19
N LYS A 183 15.50 5.21 -10.69
CA LYS A 183 14.66 5.67 -9.58
C LYS A 183 13.33 6.20 -10.10
N VAL A 184 12.24 5.69 -9.55
CA VAL A 184 10.87 6.10 -9.88
C VAL A 184 10.23 6.68 -8.61
N PRO A 185 9.82 7.96 -8.60
CA PRO A 185 9.12 8.56 -7.47
C PRO A 185 7.77 7.88 -7.18
N SER A 186 7.17 8.22 -6.03
CA SER A 186 5.76 7.88 -5.79
C SER A 186 4.83 8.58 -6.79
N GLY A 187 3.63 8.04 -6.98
CA GLY A 187 2.64 8.49 -7.94
C GLY A 187 2.56 7.59 -9.19
N ASN A 188 1.91 8.12 -10.23
CA ASN A 188 1.70 7.42 -11.49
C ASN A 188 2.78 7.81 -12.50
N HIS A 189 3.45 6.82 -13.08
CA HIS A 189 4.58 7.02 -13.99
C HIS A 189 4.56 6.01 -15.14
N LEU A 190 5.02 6.46 -16.31
CA LEU A 190 5.43 5.58 -17.41
C LEU A 190 6.96 5.57 -17.45
N VAL A 191 7.55 4.38 -17.33
CA VAL A 191 9.00 4.20 -17.23
C VAL A 191 9.47 3.35 -18.40
N ASN A 192 10.42 3.85 -19.17
CA ASN A 192 10.99 3.12 -20.30
C ASN A 192 12.33 2.50 -19.91
N LEU A 193 12.41 1.18 -20.00
CA LEU A 193 13.64 0.41 -19.83
C LEU A 193 14.21 0.06 -21.19
N THR A 194 15.38 0.61 -21.54
CA THR A 194 16.04 0.31 -22.81
C THR A 194 17.25 -0.59 -22.58
N ILE A 195 17.25 -1.78 -23.16
CA ILE A 195 18.27 -2.80 -22.95
C ILE A 195 18.83 -3.24 -24.32
N PRO A 196 20.14 -3.13 -24.55
CA PRO A 196 20.75 -3.65 -25.76
C PRO A 196 20.88 -5.19 -25.69
N ILE A 197 20.29 -5.87 -26.66
CA ILE A 197 20.33 -7.32 -26.85
C ILE A 197 21.28 -7.64 -28.01
N LYS A 198 22.52 -7.17 -27.89
CA LYS A 198 23.57 -7.49 -28.86
C LYS A 198 24.18 -8.84 -28.52
N SER A 199 24.29 -9.72 -29.52
CA SER A 199 24.88 -11.05 -29.33
C SER A 199 26.29 -10.94 -28.74
N GLY A 200 26.54 -11.73 -27.71
CA GLY A 200 27.77 -11.71 -26.93
C GLY A 200 27.81 -12.87 -25.95
N PRO A 201 28.81 -12.91 -25.05
CA PRO A 201 28.85 -13.94 -24.01
C PRO A 201 27.54 -13.93 -23.22
N ASN A 202 26.85 -15.08 -23.18
CA ASN A 202 25.58 -15.26 -22.49
C ASN A 202 24.41 -14.39 -23.00
N VAL A 203 24.48 -13.86 -24.23
CA VAL A 203 23.39 -13.11 -24.87
C VAL A 203 23.18 -13.66 -26.28
N TYR A 204 22.01 -14.22 -26.55
CA TYR A 204 21.64 -14.86 -27.80
C TYR A 204 20.49 -14.10 -28.46
N ALA A 205 20.80 -13.28 -29.47
CA ALA A 205 19.79 -12.64 -30.31
C ALA A 205 19.63 -13.44 -31.61
N PHE A 206 18.45 -14.02 -31.83
CA PHE A 206 18.14 -14.80 -33.04
C PHE A 206 17.49 -13.93 -34.12
N SER A 207 16.79 -12.87 -33.72
CA SER A 207 16.30 -11.79 -34.58
C SER A 207 16.54 -10.45 -33.90
N CYS A 208 16.77 -9.40 -34.69
CA CYS A 208 16.90 -8.01 -34.21
C CYS A 208 15.61 -7.19 -34.34
N SER A 209 14.50 -7.80 -34.77
CA SER A 209 13.21 -7.14 -34.92
C SER A 209 12.04 -8.12 -34.75
N LEU A 210 10.84 -7.57 -34.55
CA LEU A 210 9.59 -8.32 -34.43
C LEU A 210 8.91 -8.49 -35.78
N SER A 211 8.26 -9.64 -35.97
CA SER A 211 7.49 -9.97 -37.16
C SER A 211 6.03 -9.55 -36.99
N ASN A 212 5.45 -8.98 -38.04
CA ASN A 212 4.05 -8.53 -38.04
C ASN A 212 3.07 -9.69 -37.81
N ASN A 213 1.95 -9.36 -37.18
CA ASN A 213 0.85 -10.27 -36.83
C ASN A 213 1.29 -11.50 -36.02
N THR A 214 2.38 -11.37 -35.26
CA THR A 214 2.89 -12.45 -34.40
C THR A 214 2.64 -12.13 -32.93
N THR A 215 2.19 -13.12 -32.18
CA THR A 215 2.02 -13.01 -30.72
C THR A 215 3.28 -13.47 -30.01
N TYR A 216 3.79 -12.64 -29.11
CA TYR A 216 5.00 -12.85 -28.34
C TYR A 216 4.71 -12.93 -26.84
N VAL A 217 5.64 -13.54 -26.12
CA VAL A 217 5.69 -13.59 -24.65
C VAL A 217 7.05 -13.07 -24.21
N LEU A 218 7.06 -11.99 -23.43
CA LEU A 218 8.23 -11.51 -22.70
C LEU A 218 8.26 -12.19 -21.33
N TYR A 219 9.44 -12.67 -20.96
CA TYR A 219 9.78 -13.10 -19.60
C TYR A 219 10.92 -12.24 -19.09
N MET A 220 10.67 -11.40 -18.08
CA MET A 220 11.62 -10.40 -17.58
C MET A 220 11.70 -10.40 -16.04
N PRO A 221 12.55 -11.24 -15.45
CA PRO A 221 12.92 -11.15 -14.04
C PRO A 221 13.63 -9.83 -13.73
N THR A 222 13.15 -9.12 -12.72
CA THR A 222 13.62 -7.78 -12.34
C THR A 222 13.77 -7.68 -10.82
N ILE A 223 14.84 -7.04 -10.33
CA ILE A 223 15.01 -6.73 -8.91
C ILE A 223 14.59 -5.29 -8.65
N ILE A 224 13.64 -5.10 -7.72
CA ILE A 224 13.07 -3.79 -7.37
C ILE A 224 13.26 -3.55 -5.87
N THR A 225 13.76 -2.37 -5.54
CA THR A 225 13.86 -1.89 -4.15
C THR A 225 12.79 -0.85 -3.89
N TYR A 226 11.96 -1.06 -2.87
CA TYR A 226 10.99 -0.10 -2.36
C TYR A 226 11.62 0.71 -1.23
N GLU A 227 11.51 2.04 -1.30
CA GLU A 227 12.08 2.95 -0.31
C GLU A 227 11.01 3.33 0.73
N PHE A 228 10.87 2.53 1.80
CA PHE A 228 9.99 2.89 2.92
C PHE A 228 10.73 3.78 3.94
N PRO A 229 10.01 4.64 4.68
CA PRO A 229 10.61 5.48 5.71
C PRO A 229 11.36 4.70 6.82
N ASN A 230 10.96 3.46 7.09
CA ASN A 230 11.53 2.60 8.12
C ASN A 230 12.59 1.62 7.61
N GLY A 231 12.93 1.66 6.31
CA GLY A 231 13.94 0.81 5.71
C GLY A 231 13.57 0.37 4.29
N ASN A 232 14.59 0.15 3.46
CA ASN A 232 14.40 -0.30 2.09
C ASN A 232 14.08 -1.80 2.04
N GLU A 233 13.14 -2.19 1.19
CA GLU A 233 12.83 -3.59 0.92
C GLU A 233 13.14 -3.95 -0.52
N THR A 234 13.99 -4.96 -0.72
CA THR A 234 14.35 -5.43 -2.06
C THR A 234 13.66 -6.73 -2.36
N THR A 235 12.99 -6.80 -3.50
CA THR A 235 12.19 -7.96 -3.93
C THR A 235 12.49 -8.31 -5.38
N GLY A 236 12.43 -9.60 -5.70
CA GLY A 236 12.43 -10.07 -7.07
C GLY A 236 11.01 -10.09 -7.62
N ARG A 237 10.81 -9.48 -8.79
CA ARG A 237 9.55 -9.48 -9.52
C ARG A 237 9.76 -10.05 -10.91
N LEU A 238 8.91 -11.00 -11.28
CA LEU A 238 8.87 -11.54 -12.64
C LEU A 238 7.77 -10.84 -13.44
N PHE A 239 8.15 -10.15 -14.50
CA PHE A 239 7.18 -9.66 -15.48
C PHE A 239 6.98 -10.70 -16.58
N ILE A 240 5.73 -11.07 -16.83
CA ILE A 240 5.31 -11.87 -17.98
C ILE A 240 4.32 -11.05 -18.77
N TYR A 241 4.66 -10.74 -20.02
CA TYR A 241 3.81 -9.90 -20.86
C TYR A 241 3.54 -10.55 -22.22
N VAL A 242 2.28 -10.68 -22.57
CA VAL A 242 1.83 -11.29 -23.83
C VAL A 242 1.24 -10.22 -24.72
N PHE A 243 1.75 -10.09 -25.93
CA PHE A 243 1.29 -9.06 -26.87
C PHE A 243 1.33 -9.55 -28.31
N THR A 244 0.48 -8.96 -29.16
CA THR A 244 0.53 -9.21 -30.60
C THR A 244 1.13 -7.98 -31.28
N TYR A 245 2.25 -8.18 -31.99
CA TYR A 245 2.88 -7.10 -32.74
C TYR A 245 2.15 -6.92 -34.07
N ARG A 246 1.56 -5.74 -34.26
CA ARG A 246 0.93 -5.31 -35.52
C ARG A 246 1.77 -4.13 -35.98
N GLY A 247 2.70 -4.35 -36.91
CA GLY A 247 3.64 -3.30 -37.34
C GLY A 247 2.94 -2.01 -37.72
N GLY A 248 3.57 -0.90 -37.36
CA GLY A 248 3.23 0.44 -37.84
C GLY A 248 3.95 0.76 -39.14
#